data_AF-A0A523X7K4-F1
#
_entry.id   AF-A0A523X7K4-F1
#
_cell.length_a   1.000
_cell.length_b   1.000
_cell.length_c   1.000
_cell.angle_alpha   90.00
_cell.angle_beta   90.00
_cell.angle_gamma   90.00
#
_symmetry.space_group_name_H-M   'P 1'
#
loop_
_entity.id
_entity.type
_entity.pdbx_description
1 polymer ?
#
loop_
_entity_poly.entity_id
_entity_poly.type
_entity_poly.pdbx_seq_one_letter_code
_entity_poly.pdbx_strand_id
1 'polypeptide(L)'
;MTEVKEKVKRDQYQKALSAYAQAMKAFHKGEYGKASEALKAFLSKHTSEIEFVDRAKIYLAICEGRLKKESIPLKTFDDYYQYGVYRLNQGEYKKALELLERARDKKPKEGKIFYLMALTYCLMKETEQCLENLKRAIQLDKYFKILAQNEENFEVLKKNKKFNLITRMA
;
A
#
# COMPACT_ATOMS: atom_id res chain seq x y z
N MET A 1 -52.97 -19.49 -4.36
CA MET A 1 -51.59 -20.05 -4.43
C MET A 1 -50.56 -19.07 -4.99
N THR A 2 -50.96 -18.05 -5.75
CA THR A 2 -50.10 -17.04 -6.40
C THR A 2 -49.57 -15.97 -5.42
N GLU A 3 -50.44 -15.39 -4.58
CA GLU A 3 -50.05 -14.34 -3.61
C GLU A 3 -49.03 -14.80 -2.56
N VAL A 4 -49.17 -16.04 -2.08
CA VAL A 4 -48.22 -16.62 -1.09
C VAL A 4 -46.84 -16.81 -1.72
N LYS A 5 -46.76 -17.20 -2.99
CA LYS A 5 -45.48 -17.35 -3.72
C LYS A 5 -44.81 -15.99 -3.97
N GLU A 6 -45.58 -14.96 -4.30
CA GLU A 6 -45.07 -13.60 -4.49
C GLU A 6 -44.56 -12.99 -3.19
N LYS A 7 -45.27 -13.19 -2.07
CA LYS A 7 -44.83 -12.74 -0.75
C LYS A 7 -43.52 -13.41 -0.33
N VAL A 8 -43.39 -14.73 -0.54
CA VAL A 8 -42.15 -15.47 -0.24
C VAL A 8 -40.97 -14.98 -1.09
N LYS A 9 -41.18 -14.71 -2.39
CA LYS A 9 -40.13 -14.14 -3.26
C LYS A 9 -39.69 -12.75 -2.79
N ARG A 10 -40.64 -11.89 -2.41
CA ARG A 10 -40.35 -10.54 -1.91
C ARG A 10 -39.56 -10.57 -0.60
N ASP A 11 -39.92 -11.47 0.31
CA ASP A 11 -39.23 -11.65 1.59
C ASP A 11 -37.80 -12.19 1.39
N GLN A 12 -37.60 -13.10 0.44
CA GLN A 12 -36.28 -13.62 0.07
C GLN A 12 -35.39 -12.53 -0.54
N TYR A 13 -35.94 -11.73 -1.46
CA TYR A 13 -35.24 -10.59 -2.07
C TYR A 13 -34.81 -9.56 -1.01
N GLN A 14 -35.70 -9.21 -0.07
CA GLN A 14 -35.40 -8.21 0.94
C GLN A 14 -34.33 -8.68 1.95
N LYS A 15 -34.33 -9.97 2.28
CA LYS A 15 -33.25 -10.59 3.08
C LYS A 15 -31.91 -10.57 2.34
N ALA A 16 -31.92 -10.91 1.05
CA ALA A 16 -30.72 -10.87 0.22
C ALA A 16 -30.15 -9.45 0.12
N LEU A 17 -31.01 -8.45 -0.14
CA LEU A 17 -30.61 -7.04 -0.21
C LEU A 17 -29.95 -6.56 1.10
N SER A 18 -30.54 -6.91 2.25
CA SER A 18 -29.99 -6.52 3.55
C SER A 18 -28.62 -7.14 3.83
N ALA A 19 -28.48 -8.45 3.59
CA ALA A 19 -27.23 -9.18 3.78
C ALA A 19 -26.13 -8.66 2.82
N TYR A 20 -26.49 -8.40 1.57
CA TYR A 20 -25.59 -7.82 0.58
C TYR A 20 -25.15 -6.40 0.98
N ALA A 21 -26.08 -5.55 1.42
CA ALA A 21 -25.76 -4.19 1.88
C ALA A 21 -24.82 -4.17 3.09
N GLN A 22 -24.96 -5.13 4.02
CA GLN A 22 -24.05 -5.28 5.15
C GLN A 22 -22.63 -5.61 4.69
N ALA A 23 -22.48 -6.54 3.74
CA ALA A 23 -21.20 -6.88 3.15
C ALA A 23 -20.55 -5.67 2.46
N MET A 24 -21.35 -4.91 1.70
CA MET A 24 -20.88 -3.70 1.01
C MET A 24 -20.47 -2.57 1.97
N LYS A 25 -21.12 -2.46 3.13
CA LYS A 25 -20.72 -1.52 4.18
C LYS A 25 -19.30 -1.80 4.67
N ALA A 26 -18.94 -3.06 4.87
CA ALA A 26 -17.58 -3.45 5.26
C ALA A 26 -16.58 -3.21 4.11
N PHE A 27 -16.98 -3.51 2.87
CA PHE A 27 -16.16 -3.29 1.68
C PHE A 27 -15.78 -1.81 1.50
N HIS A 28 -16.75 -0.90 1.59
CA HIS A 28 -16.50 0.55 1.44
C HIS A 28 -15.65 1.14 2.58
N LYS A 29 -15.63 0.50 3.75
CA LYS A 29 -14.74 0.84 4.86
C LYS A 29 -13.31 0.30 4.70
N GLY A 30 -13.05 -0.48 3.67
CA GLY A 30 -11.75 -1.15 3.46
C GLY A 30 -11.52 -2.36 4.36
N GLU A 31 -12.53 -2.84 5.08
CA GLU A 31 -12.46 -4.01 5.95
C GLU A 31 -12.60 -5.30 5.12
N TYR A 32 -11.66 -5.54 4.18
CA TYR A 32 -11.78 -6.60 3.17
C TYR A 32 -11.91 -8.01 3.76
N GLY A 33 -11.37 -8.28 4.95
CA GLY A 33 -11.55 -9.54 5.68
C GLY A 33 -13.01 -9.80 6.02
N LYS A 34 -13.63 -8.87 6.75
CA LYS A 34 -15.05 -8.96 7.13
C LYS A 34 -15.96 -8.92 5.91
N ALA A 35 -15.62 -8.13 4.90
CA ALA A 35 -16.36 -8.08 3.64
C ALA A 35 -16.33 -9.45 2.93
N SER A 36 -15.17 -10.11 2.84
CA SER A 36 -15.03 -11.45 2.26
C SER A 36 -15.90 -12.48 2.98
N GLU A 37 -15.85 -12.51 4.31
CA GLU A 37 -16.67 -13.42 5.12
C GLU A 37 -18.17 -13.19 4.91
N ALA A 38 -18.61 -11.92 4.94
CA ALA A 38 -20.00 -11.56 4.72
C ALA A 38 -20.49 -11.92 3.31
N LEU A 39 -19.65 -11.75 2.28
CA LEU A 39 -19.97 -12.12 0.90
C LEU A 39 -20.05 -13.65 0.73
N LYS A 40 -19.17 -14.42 1.37
CA LYS A 40 -19.25 -15.90 1.38
C LYS A 40 -20.54 -16.37 2.06
N ALA A 41 -20.88 -15.78 3.20
CA ALA A 41 -22.12 -16.08 3.91
C ALA A 41 -23.37 -15.68 3.12
N PHE A 42 -23.31 -14.59 2.35
CA PHE A 42 -24.37 -14.20 1.43
C PHE A 42 -24.55 -15.25 0.33
N LEU A 43 -23.47 -15.65 -0.34
CA LEU A 43 -23.49 -16.61 -1.44
C LEU A 43 -23.97 -18.01 -1.04
N SER A 44 -23.76 -18.42 0.21
CA SER A 44 -24.24 -19.73 0.71
C SER A 44 -25.74 -19.75 1.04
N LYS A 45 -26.35 -18.59 1.30
CA LYS A 45 -27.76 -18.47 1.74
C LYS A 45 -28.69 -17.93 0.66
N HIS A 46 -28.17 -17.19 -0.31
CA HIS A 46 -28.96 -16.45 -1.30
C HIS A 46 -28.52 -16.82 -2.71
N THR A 47 -28.90 -18.01 -3.18
CA THR A 47 -28.54 -18.52 -4.51
C THR A 47 -29.57 -18.19 -5.61
N SER A 48 -30.80 -17.82 -5.22
CA SER A 48 -31.89 -17.51 -6.15
C SER A 48 -31.80 -16.11 -6.79
N GLU A 49 -31.08 -15.19 -6.15
CA GLU A 49 -31.01 -13.78 -6.58
C GLU A 49 -29.78 -13.53 -7.47
N ILE A 50 -29.89 -13.90 -8.75
CA ILE A 50 -28.78 -13.96 -9.71
C ILE A 50 -27.97 -12.64 -9.75
N GLU A 51 -28.62 -11.48 -9.79
CA GLU A 51 -27.93 -10.18 -9.85
C GLU A 51 -27.04 -9.90 -8.63
N PHE A 52 -27.52 -10.22 -7.42
CA PHE A 52 -26.72 -10.04 -6.22
C PHE A 52 -25.62 -11.10 -6.13
N VAL A 53 -25.88 -12.32 -6.58
CA VAL A 53 -24.89 -13.40 -6.63
C VAL A 53 -23.72 -13.02 -7.52
N ASP A 54 -23.97 -12.51 -8.72
CA ASP A 54 -22.92 -12.15 -9.67
C ASP A 54 -22.07 -11.00 -9.14
N ARG A 55 -22.71 -9.95 -8.60
CA ARG A 55 -22.00 -8.86 -7.95
C ARG A 55 -21.21 -9.33 -6.72
N ALA A 56 -21.80 -10.17 -5.88
CA ALA A 56 -21.14 -10.70 -4.69
C ALA A 56 -19.88 -11.51 -5.03
N LYS A 57 -19.90 -12.30 -6.12
CA LYS A 57 -18.72 -13.01 -6.63
C LYS A 57 -17.61 -12.05 -7.06
N ILE A 58 -17.95 -10.97 -7.77
CA ILE A 58 -16.97 -9.95 -8.20
C ILE A 58 -16.32 -9.29 -6.98
N TYR A 59 -17.13 -8.81 -6.03
CA TYR A 59 -16.60 -8.15 -4.83
C TYR A 59 -15.82 -9.12 -3.95
N LEU A 60 -16.21 -10.39 -3.91
CA LEU A 60 -15.48 -11.43 -3.19
C LEU A 60 -14.09 -11.63 -3.81
N ALA A 61 -13.99 -11.74 -5.14
CA ALA A 61 -12.71 -11.85 -5.83
C ALA A 61 -11.80 -10.63 -5.56
N ILE A 62 -12.36 -9.42 -5.53
CA ILE A 62 -11.60 -8.20 -5.17
C ILE A 62 -11.11 -8.28 -3.72
N CYS A 63 -11.98 -8.69 -2.77
CA CYS A 63 -11.59 -8.85 -1.37
C CYS A 63 -10.48 -9.89 -1.23
N GLU A 64 -10.64 -11.05 -1.86
CA GLU A 64 -9.65 -12.14 -1.82
C GLU A 64 -8.35 -11.75 -2.50
N GLY A 65 -8.37 -10.98 -3.58
CA GLY A 65 -7.16 -10.42 -4.20
C GLY A 65 -6.43 -9.45 -3.27
N ARG A 66 -7.17 -8.59 -2.55
CA ARG A 66 -6.58 -7.67 -1.55
C ARG A 66 -6.10 -8.38 -0.29
N LEU A 67 -6.77 -9.47 0.09
CA LEU A 67 -6.43 -10.31 1.25
C LEU A 67 -5.33 -11.32 0.96
N LYS A 68 -5.17 -11.75 -0.30
CA LYS A 68 -3.94 -12.32 -0.84
C LYS A 68 -2.89 -11.21 -0.82
N LYS A 69 -2.45 -10.86 0.39
CA LYS A 69 -1.06 -10.51 0.62
C LYS A 69 -0.28 -11.70 0.06
N GLU A 70 0.24 -11.57 -1.14
CA GLU A 70 1.48 -12.26 -1.45
C GLU A 70 2.49 -11.77 -0.42
N SER A 71 2.54 -12.49 0.69
CA SER A 71 3.65 -12.47 1.62
C SER A 71 4.79 -13.13 0.88
N ILE A 72 5.40 -12.37 -0.04
CA ILE A 72 6.72 -12.73 -0.56
C ILE A 72 7.58 -12.86 0.70
N PRO A 73 8.13 -14.04 1.00
CA PRO A 73 8.94 -14.22 2.20
C PRO A 73 10.23 -13.43 2.01
N LEU A 74 10.29 -12.22 2.57
CA LEU A 74 11.46 -11.37 2.50
C LEU A 74 12.47 -11.86 3.53
N LYS A 75 13.67 -12.22 3.09
CA LYS A 75 14.73 -12.75 3.96
C LYS A 75 16.05 -12.05 3.73
N THR A 76 16.35 -11.72 2.48
CA THR A 76 17.63 -11.14 2.09
C THR A 76 17.57 -9.62 2.13
N PHE A 77 18.74 -8.99 2.07
CA PHE A 77 18.83 -7.55 1.87
C PHE A 77 18.08 -7.11 0.61
N ASP A 78 18.33 -7.80 -0.51
CA ASP A 78 17.76 -7.45 -1.81
C ASP A 78 16.23 -7.62 -1.84
N ASP A 79 15.67 -8.61 -1.13
CA ASP A 79 14.21 -8.77 -1.03
C ASP A 79 13.55 -7.53 -0.42
N TYR A 80 14.06 -7.08 0.73
CA TYR A 80 13.54 -5.91 1.42
C TYR A 80 13.79 -4.62 0.63
N TYR A 81 14.97 -4.48 0.02
CA TYR A 81 15.32 -3.32 -0.78
C TYR A 81 14.43 -3.19 -2.02
N GLN A 82 14.33 -4.24 -2.83
CA GLN A 82 13.54 -4.23 -4.07
C GLN A 82 12.06 -4.04 -3.78
N TYR A 83 11.55 -4.68 -2.72
CA TYR A 83 10.16 -4.48 -2.35
C TYR A 83 9.90 -3.09 -1.75
N GLY A 84 10.86 -2.51 -1.03
CA GLY A 84 10.82 -1.12 -0.59
C GLY A 84 10.72 -0.15 -1.78
N VAL A 85 11.54 -0.35 -2.82
CA VAL A 85 11.47 0.40 -4.08
C VAL A 85 10.10 0.24 -4.74
N TYR A 86 9.59 -0.99 -4.83
CA TYR A 86 8.26 -1.24 -5.38
C TYR A 86 7.18 -0.46 -4.62
N ARG A 87 7.20 -0.47 -3.28
CA ARG A 87 6.22 0.28 -2.47
C ARG A 87 6.37 1.79 -2.58
N LEU A 88 7.60 2.29 -2.68
CA LEU A 88 7.88 3.70 -2.96
C LEU A 88 7.23 4.13 -4.28
N ASN A 89 7.42 3.35 -5.35
CA ASN A 89 6.84 3.64 -6.68
C ASN A 89 5.30 3.59 -6.69
N GLN A 90 4.69 2.83 -5.78
CA GLN A 90 3.23 2.80 -5.58
C GLN A 90 2.70 3.97 -4.72
N GLY A 91 3.58 4.86 -4.24
CA GLY A 91 3.20 5.93 -3.31
C GLY A 91 2.95 5.47 -1.87
N GLU A 92 3.24 4.20 -1.54
CA GLU A 92 3.08 3.63 -0.20
C GLU A 92 4.30 3.97 0.69
N TYR A 93 4.57 5.27 0.90
CA TYR A 93 5.82 5.76 1.48
C TYR A 93 6.16 5.21 2.87
N LYS A 94 5.18 5.14 3.79
CA LYS A 94 5.41 4.59 5.15
C LYS A 94 5.88 3.14 5.11
N LYS A 95 5.24 2.33 4.25
CA LYS A 95 5.60 0.93 4.08
C LYS A 95 6.94 0.76 3.36
N ALA A 96 7.24 1.64 2.41
CA ALA A 96 8.56 1.68 1.80
C ALA A 96 9.64 1.92 2.87
N LEU A 97 9.45 2.88 3.78
CA LEU A 97 10.37 3.12 4.89
C LEU A 97 10.53 1.90 5.81
N GLU A 98 9.45 1.25 6.22
CA GLU A 98 9.52 0.02 7.03
C GLU A 98 10.36 -1.07 6.37
N LEU A 99 10.22 -1.24 5.04
CA LEU A 99 11.00 -2.22 4.28
C LEU A 99 12.46 -1.80 4.14
N LEU A 100 12.73 -0.53 3.90
CA LEU A 100 14.09 0.01 3.80
C LEU A 100 14.82 -0.05 5.15
N GLU A 101 14.11 0.09 6.28
CA GLU A 101 14.68 -0.14 7.62
C GLU A 101 15.11 -1.60 7.81
N ARG A 102 14.28 -2.56 7.41
CA ARG A 102 14.66 -3.98 7.43
C ARG A 102 15.85 -4.28 6.52
N ALA A 103 15.96 -3.59 5.38
CA ALA A 103 17.13 -3.67 4.51
C ALA A 103 18.38 -3.07 5.19
N ARG A 104 18.23 -1.91 5.86
CA ARG A 104 19.29 -1.24 6.62
C ARG A 104 19.84 -2.13 7.73
N ASP A 105 18.98 -2.82 8.46
CA ASP A 105 19.39 -3.72 9.54
C ASP A 105 20.29 -4.86 9.04
N LYS A 106 20.12 -5.28 7.77
CA LYS A 106 20.95 -6.30 7.13
C LYS A 106 22.26 -5.75 6.58
N LYS A 107 22.25 -4.53 6.02
CA LYS A 107 23.44 -3.87 5.47
C LYS A 107 23.49 -2.40 5.92
N PRO A 108 23.95 -2.11 7.15
CA PRO A 108 23.86 -0.77 7.74
C PRO A 108 24.82 0.28 7.12
N LYS A 109 25.72 -0.14 6.23
CA LYS A 109 26.68 0.73 5.52
C LYS A 109 26.37 0.87 4.03
N GLU A 110 25.22 0.38 3.58
CA GLU A 110 24.83 0.43 2.17
C GLU A 110 24.17 1.77 1.84
N GLY A 111 24.88 2.63 1.10
CA GLY A 111 24.49 4.03 0.87
C GLY A 111 23.16 4.19 0.12
N LYS A 112 22.84 3.26 -0.81
CA LYS A 112 21.59 3.31 -1.59
C LYS A 112 20.33 3.21 -0.74
N ILE A 113 20.41 2.61 0.45
CA ILE A 113 19.27 2.54 1.38
C ILE A 113 18.95 3.94 1.91
N PHE A 114 19.96 4.63 2.44
CA PHE A 114 19.80 5.97 2.98
C PHE A 114 19.38 6.95 1.90
N TYR A 115 19.88 6.81 0.67
CA TYR A 115 19.43 7.63 -0.45
C TYR A 115 17.94 7.44 -0.76
N LEU A 116 17.45 6.19 -0.84
CA LEU A 116 16.02 5.93 -1.02
C LEU A 116 15.16 6.41 0.15
N MET A 117 15.63 6.26 1.39
CA MET A 117 14.93 6.81 2.56
C MET A 117 14.84 8.33 2.46
N ALA A 118 15.91 9.02 2.02
CA ALA A 118 15.88 10.46 1.81
C ALA A 118 14.85 10.88 0.75
N LEU A 119 14.81 10.21 -0.40
CA LEU A 119 13.78 10.44 -1.43
C LEU A 119 12.37 10.26 -0.87
N THR A 120 12.17 9.17 -0.12
CA THR A 120 10.87 8.84 0.47
C THR A 120 10.43 9.93 1.46
N TYR A 121 11.32 10.40 2.33
CA TYR A 121 11.02 11.50 3.25
C TYR A 121 10.77 12.83 2.51
N CYS A 122 11.50 13.11 1.42
CA CYS A 122 11.25 14.31 0.61
C CYS A 122 9.84 14.30 0.01
N LEU A 123 9.41 13.17 -0.55
CA LEU A 123 8.05 12.97 -1.08
C LEU A 123 6.97 13.10 0.01
N MET A 124 7.29 12.73 1.24
CA MET A 124 6.44 12.94 2.42
C MET A 124 6.49 14.38 2.98
N LYS A 125 7.33 15.26 2.41
CA LYS A 125 7.61 16.62 2.91
C LYS A 125 8.28 16.68 4.29
N GLU A 126 8.87 15.57 4.72
CA GLU A 126 9.61 15.42 5.97
C GLU A 126 11.07 15.86 5.76
N THR A 127 11.29 17.18 5.76
CA THR A 127 12.55 17.77 5.27
C THR A 127 13.77 17.41 6.12
N GLU A 128 13.65 17.36 7.45
CA GLU A 128 14.81 17.12 8.32
C GLU A 128 15.31 15.66 8.18
N GLN A 129 14.39 14.69 8.18
CA GLN A 129 14.70 13.27 7.99
C GLN A 129 15.25 13.01 6.58
N CYS A 130 14.75 13.72 5.56
CA CYS A 130 15.31 13.69 4.22
C CYS A 130 16.79 14.10 4.23
N LEU A 131 17.11 15.26 4.83
CA LEU A 131 18.47 15.80 4.85
C LEU A 131 19.44 14.93 5.65
N GLU A 132 18.99 14.36 6.77
CA GLU A 132 19.78 13.45 7.59
C GLU A 132 20.17 12.18 6.80
N ASN A 133 19.19 11.54 6.17
CA ASN A 133 19.42 10.34 5.37
C ASN A 133 20.27 10.64 4.13
N LEU A 134 20.05 11.77 3.45
CA LEU A 134 20.85 12.17 2.30
C LEU A 134 22.32 12.40 2.69
N LYS A 135 22.55 13.10 3.80
CA LYS A 135 23.90 13.29 4.35
C LYS A 135 24.57 11.95 4.61
N ARG A 136 23.84 11.00 5.20
CA ARG A 136 24.37 9.66 5.48
C ARG A 136 24.71 8.88 4.20
N ALA A 137 23.87 8.96 3.18
CA ALA A 137 24.13 8.35 1.88
C ALA A 137 25.44 8.89 1.27
N ILE A 138 25.61 10.21 1.25
CA ILE A 138 26.80 10.89 0.70
C ILE A 138 28.08 10.56 1.50
N GLN A 139 27.97 10.39 2.82
CA GLN A 139 29.10 9.98 3.66
C GLN A 139 29.57 8.55 3.35
N LEU A 140 28.66 7.66 2.97
CA LEU A 140 28.97 6.27 2.62
C LEU A 140 29.49 6.15 1.19
N ASP A 141 28.89 6.90 0.26
CA ASP A 141 29.31 6.95 -1.13
C ASP A 141 29.04 8.34 -1.72
N LYS A 142 30.11 8.99 -2.18
CA LYS A 142 30.05 10.33 -2.76
C LYS A 142 29.27 10.38 -4.07
N TYR A 143 29.02 9.26 -4.74
CA TYR A 143 28.17 9.19 -5.92
C TYR A 143 26.76 9.75 -5.66
N PHE A 144 26.21 9.54 -4.45
CA PHE A 144 24.89 10.07 -4.09
C PHE A 144 24.83 11.60 -4.05
N LYS A 145 25.96 12.30 -3.96
CA LYS A 145 26.01 13.76 -4.11
C LYS A 145 25.61 14.16 -5.53
N ILE A 146 26.18 13.49 -6.53
CA ILE A 146 25.93 13.76 -7.95
C ILE A 146 24.47 13.42 -8.28
N LEU A 147 23.99 12.27 -7.81
CA LEU A 147 22.57 11.89 -7.99
C LEU A 147 21.63 12.93 -7.37
N ALA A 148 21.86 13.33 -6.12
CA ALA A 148 20.98 14.28 -5.44
C ALA A 148 20.89 15.65 -6.11
N GLN A 149 21.95 16.11 -6.79
CA GLN A 149 21.94 17.38 -7.50
C GLN A 149 21.05 17.36 -8.76
N ASN A 150 20.83 16.19 -9.36
CA ASN A 150 20.10 15.99 -10.61
C ASN A 150 18.72 15.37 -10.40
N GLU A 151 18.33 15.14 -9.15
CA GLU A 151 17.10 14.44 -8.80
C GLU A 151 15.93 15.42 -8.65
N GLU A 152 14.90 15.23 -9.47
CA GLU A 152 13.74 16.10 -9.55
C GLU A 152 12.98 16.18 -8.21
N ASN A 153 12.93 15.07 -7.47
CA ASN A 153 12.26 15.05 -6.17
C ASN A 153 12.90 16.01 -5.15
N PHE A 154 14.16 16.40 -5.34
CA PHE A 154 14.85 17.36 -4.48
C PHE A 154 14.79 18.81 -4.98
N GLU A 155 14.11 19.13 -6.08
CA GLU A 155 13.96 20.50 -6.59
C GLU A 155 13.43 21.46 -5.51
N VAL A 156 12.46 20.99 -4.73
CA VAL A 156 11.87 21.76 -3.62
C VAL A 156 12.88 22.12 -2.53
N LEU A 157 14.00 21.39 -2.44
CA LEU A 157 15.08 21.60 -1.49
C LEU A 157 16.25 22.42 -2.04
N LYS A 158 16.28 22.79 -3.33
CA LYS A 158 17.41 23.54 -3.92
C LYS A 158 17.69 24.89 -3.26
N LYS A 159 16.67 25.53 -2.67
CA LYS A 159 16.83 26.79 -1.90
C LYS A 159 17.18 26.55 -0.42
N ASN A 160 17.13 25.31 0.06
CA ASN A 160 17.44 24.97 1.44
C ASN A 160 18.97 25.04 1.66
N LYS A 161 19.39 25.83 2.66
CA LYS A 161 20.82 26.01 2.98
C LYS A 161 21.50 24.70 3.39
N LYS A 162 20.83 23.85 4.19
CA LYS A 162 21.36 22.56 4.63
C LYS A 162 21.54 21.61 3.43
N PHE A 163 20.57 21.56 2.53
CA PHE A 163 20.65 20.75 1.30
C PHE A 163 21.85 21.17 0.44
N ASN A 164 22.03 22.46 0.21
CA ASN A 164 23.17 22.97 -0.53
C ASN A 164 24.49 22.65 0.17
N LEU A 165 24.57 22.76 1.50
CA LEU A 165 25.79 22.43 2.24
C LEU A 165 26.21 20.97 2.06
N ILE A 166 25.26 20.03 2.13
CA ILE A 166 25.57 18.59 2.00
C ILE A 166 25.80 18.18 0.53
N THR A 167 25.29 18.93 -0.43
CA THR A 167 25.42 18.61 -1.87
C THR A 167 26.47 19.43 -2.61
N ARG A 168 26.98 20.54 -2.07
CA ARG A 168 27.88 21.48 -2.78
C ARG A 168 29.26 21.71 -2.14
N MET A 169 29.78 20.81 -1.30
CA MET A 169 31.13 20.97 -0.75
C MET A 169 32.19 20.12 -1.45
N ALA A 170 33.33 20.78 -1.71
CA ALA A 170 34.48 20.45 -2.56
C ALA A 170 34.14 20.28 -4.04
#